data_AF-K0UHU6-F1
#
_entry.id   AF-K0UHU6-F1
#
_cell.length_a   1.000
_cell.length_b   1.000
_cell.length_c   1.000
_cell.angle_alpha   90.00
_cell.angle_beta   90.00
_cell.angle_gamma   90.00
#
_symmetry.space_group_name_H-M   'P 1'
#
loop_
_entity.id
_entity.type
_entity.pdbx_description
1 polymer ?
#
loop_
_entity_poly.entity_id
_entity_poly.type
_entity_poly.pdbx_seq_one_letter_code
_entity_poly.pdbx_strand_id
1 'polypeptide(L)'
;MADGIGLSIGSTNLTAVVVGRAAVTRSPVLTLFPHRAPEVGVPSENPNLNERGLILTDFVERVGDPVGMLAPDGSSHRGEAVLADALAALLRTLTGGRPPADPIAVTHPAHWR
;
A
#
# COMPACT_ATOMS: atom_id res chain seq x y z
N MET A 1 16.55 20.88 -7.03
CA MET A 1 15.37 20.35 -7.74
C MET A 1 14.80 19.23 -6.87
N ALA A 2 13.49 19.16 -6.70
CA ALA A 2 12.88 18.02 -6.02
C ALA A 2 12.85 16.85 -7.01
N ASP A 3 13.37 15.69 -6.62
CA ASP A 3 13.52 14.54 -7.52
C ASP A 3 12.18 13.82 -7.77
N GLY A 4 11.20 14.03 -6.89
CA GLY A 4 9.85 13.47 -6.98
C GLY A 4 9.79 11.99 -6.58
N ILE A 5 8.65 11.59 -6.02
CA ILE A 5 8.35 10.19 -5.67
C ILE A 5 7.21 9.70 -6.55
N GLY A 6 7.41 8.58 -7.23
CA GLY A 6 6.39 7.91 -8.02
C GLY A 6 5.81 6.72 -7.26
N LEU A 7 4.48 6.63 -7.19
CA LEU A 7 3.73 5.48 -6.72
C LEU A 7 2.88 4.92 -7.86
N SER A 8 2.97 3.63 -8.11
CA SER A 8 2.16 2.94 -9.10
C SER A 8 1.20 1.97 -8.43
N ILE A 9 -0.07 2.05 -8.82
CA ILE A 9 -1.13 1.16 -8.34
C ILE A 9 -1.49 0.16 -9.45
N GLY A 10 -1.36 -1.13 -9.15
CA GLY A 10 -1.85 -2.21 -9.98
C GLY A 10 -2.44 -3.33 -9.12
N SER A 11 -3.32 -4.13 -9.73
CA SER A 11 -3.99 -5.26 -9.07
C SER A 11 -3.04 -6.41 -8.74
N THR A 12 -1.86 -6.45 -9.36
CA THR A 12 -0.81 -7.45 -9.05
C THR A 12 0.34 -6.85 -8.25
N ASN A 13 0.65 -5.57 -8.45
CA ASN A 13 1.82 -4.94 -7.85
C ASN A 13 1.52 -3.50 -7.45
N LEU A 14 2.00 -3.12 -6.26
CA LEU A 14 2.21 -1.75 -5.84
C LEU A 14 3.71 -1.47 -5.92
N THR A 15 4.09 -0.35 -6.55
CA THR A 15 5.50 0.00 -6.72
C THR A 15 5.76 1.44 -6.33
N ALA A 16 6.85 1.68 -5.61
CA ALA A 16 7.32 3.00 -5.26
C ALA A 16 8.74 3.24 -5.79
N VAL A 17 8.99 4.42 -6.34
CA VAL A 17 10.26 4.83 -6.94
C VAL A 17 10.65 6.24 -6.49
N VAL A 18 11.96 6.45 -6.33
CA VAL A 18 12.59 7.76 -6.12
C VAL A 18 14.00 7.72 -6.72
N VAL A 19 14.51 8.86 -7.17
CA VAL A 19 15.86 8.96 -7.75
C VAL A 19 16.90 8.47 -6.74
N GLY A 20 17.90 7.72 -7.24
CA GLY A 20 19.03 7.25 -6.43
C GLY A 20 18.73 6.09 -5.48
N ARG A 21 17.55 5.46 -5.55
CA ARG A 21 17.20 4.25 -4.78
C ARG A 21 16.62 3.16 -5.68
N ALA A 22 16.78 1.91 -5.24
CA ALA A 22 16.08 0.79 -5.84
C ALA A 22 14.56 0.93 -5.64
N ALA A 23 13.79 0.53 -6.65
CA ALA A 23 12.33 0.47 -6.56
C ALA A 23 11.91 -0.51 -5.46
N VAL A 24 10.82 -0.17 -4.75
CA VAL A 24 10.17 -1.09 -3.81
C VAL A 24 8.89 -1.58 -4.46
N THR A 25 8.81 -2.88 -4.73
CA THR A 25 7.61 -3.55 -5.25
C THR A 25 7.06 -4.52 -4.22
N ARG A 26 5.74 -4.52 -4.08
CA ARG A 26 4.98 -5.35 -3.15
C ARG A 26 3.69 -5.84 -3.82
N SER A 27 3.29 -7.06 -3.49
CA SER A 27 1.94 -7.53 -3.76
C SER A 27 0.90 -6.65 -3.03
N PRO A 28 -0.30 -6.39 -3.59
CA PRO A 28 -1.35 -5.59 -2.95
C PRO A 28 -2.07 -6.40 -1.86
N VAL A 29 -1.30 -6.72 -0.83
CA VAL A 29 -1.71 -7.42 0.38
C VAL A 29 -1.37 -6.51 1.53
N LEU A 30 -2.35 -6.11 2.32
CA LEU A 30 -2.14 -5.28 3.51
C LEU A 30 -2.33 -6.13 4.75
N THR A 31 -1.33 -6.16 5.63
CA THR A 31 -1.46 -6.76 6.95
C THR A 31 -1.64 -5.65 7.99
N LEU A 32 -2.82 -5.63 8.62
CA LEU A 32 -3.14 -4.74 9.72
C LEU A 32 -2.76 -5.37 11.06
N PHE A 33 -2.25 -4.55 11.97
CA PHE A 33 -1.92 -4.93 13.33
C PHE A 33 -2.62 -3.99 14.32
N PRO A 34 -3.12 -4.50 15.45
CA PRO A 34 -3.78 -3.65 16.45
C PRO A 34 -2.82 -2.74 17.22
N HIS A 35 -1.51 -3.03 17.18
CA HIS A 35 -0.52 -2.42 18.08
C HIS A 35 0.66 -1.76 17.33
N ARG A 36 0.64 -1.75 15.99
CA ARG A 36 1.68 -1.14 15.16
C ARG A 36 1.13 -0.72 13.80
N ALA A 37 1.94 0.05 13.06
CA ALA A 37 1.59 0.47 11.72
C ALA A 37 1.41 -0.74 10.77
N PRO A 38 0.50 -0.64 9.79
CA PRO A 38 0.27 -1.70 8.83
C PRO A 38 1.47 -1.88 7.88
N GLU A 39 1.60 -3.08 7.35
CA GLU A 39 2.68 -3.49 6.46
C GLU A 39 2.10 -4.05 5.15
N VAL A 40 2.73 -3.72 4.03
CA VAL A 40 2.26 -4.11 2.69
C VAL A 40 3.18 -5.16 2.06
N GLY A 41 2.59 -6.05 1.27
CA GLY A 41 3.24 -7.16 0.57
C GLY A 41 3.05 -8.49 1.28
N VAL A 42 3.83 -9.48 0.83
CA VAL A 42 3.88 -10.82 1.42
C VAL A 42 5.21 -11.06 2.15
N PRO A 43 5.32 -12.09 3.02
CA PRO A 43 6.54 -12.31 3.82
C PRO A 43 7.83 -12.48 3.01
N SER A 44 7.76 -13.01 1.78
CA SER A 44 8.92 -13.13 0.89
C SER A 44 9.41 -11.79 0.34
N GLU A 45 8.57 -10.75 0.38
CA GLU A 45 8.88 -9.40 -0.10
C GLU A 45 9.24 -8.48 1.07
N ASN A 46 8.50 -8.57 2.18
CA ASN A 46 8.58 -7.65 3.30
C ASN A 46 9.03 -8.37 4.59
N PRO A 47 10.30 -8.18 5.03
CA PRO A 47 10.81 -8.80 6.24
C PRO A 47 10.16 -8.27 7.54
N ASN A 48 9.42 -7.17 7.49
CA ASN A 48 8.69 -6.64 8.65
C ASN A 48 7.43 -7.46 8.99
N LEU A 49 6.98 -8.33 8.09
CA LEU A 49 5.87 -9.26 8.30
C LEU A 49 6.34 -10.47 9.11
N ASN A 50 6.66 -10.23 10.38
CA ASN A 50 7.27 -11.19 11.30
C ASN A 50 6.28 -11.78 12.32
N GLU A 51 5.01 -11.37 12.26
CA GLU A 51 3.93 -11.88 13.10
C GLU A 51 2.62 -11.93 12.31
N ARG A 52 1.59 -12.57 12.89
CA ARG A 52 0.26 -12.64 12.25
C ARG A 52 -0.51 -11.35 12.47
N GLY A 53 -1.25 -10.92 11.44
CA GLY A 53 -2.18 -9.80 11.50
C GLY A 53 -3.43 -10.06 10.67
N LEU A 54 -4.33 -9.08 10.60
CA LEU A 54 -5.50 -9.14 9.74
C LEU A 54 -5.08 -8.84 8.30
N ILE A 55 -5.28 -9.80 7.41
CA ILE A 55 -4.86 -9.69 6.01
C ILE A 55 -6.03 -9.18 5.17
N LEU A 56 -5.80 -8.10 4.43
CA LEU A 56 -6.72 -7.54 3.46
C LEU A 56 -6.11 -7.63 2.06
N THR A 57 -6.93 -8.07 1.09
CA THR A 57 -6.55 -8.28 -0.32
C THR A 57 -7.65 -7.73 -1.23
N ASP A 58 -7.41 -7.72 -2.54
CA ASP A 58 -8.35 -7.27 -3.58
C ASP A 58 -8.84 -5.82 -3.46
N PHE A 59 -8.25 -5.04 -2.55
CA PHE A 59 -8.70 -3.69 -2.23
C PHE A 59 -8.53 -2.69 -3.37
N VAL A 60 -7.63 -2.96 -4.32
CA VAL A 60 -7.44 -2.17 -5.54
C VAL A 60 -8.71 -2.15 -6.39
N GLU A 61 -9.37 -3.30 -6.54
CA GLU A 61 -10.61 -3.43 -7.34
C GLU A 61 -11.83 -2.87 -6.60
N ARG A 62 -11.70 -2.62 -5.30
CA ARG A 62 -12.79 -2.16 -4.42
C ARG A 62 -12.80 -0.65 -4.25
N VAL A 63 -11.84 0.08 -4.82
CA VAL A 63 -11.77 1.54 -4.79
C VAL A 63 -13.01 2.15 -5.44
N GLY A 64 -13.70 3.02 -4.71
CA GLY A 64 -14.89 3.71 -5.21
C GLY A 64 -16.19 2.90 -5.13
N ASP A 65 -16.13 1.60 -4.82
CA ASP A 65 -17.34 0.81 -4.64
C ASP A 65 -18.02 1.12 -3.27
N PRO A 66 -19.34 1.37 -3.26
CA PRO A 66 -20.05 1.88 -2.11
C PRO A 66 -20.19 0.88 -0.94
N VAL A 67 -20.10 -0.42 -1.19
CA VAL A 67 -20.41 -1.48 -0.22
C VAL A 67 -19.27 -1.70 0.78
N GLY A 68 -18.03 -1.38 0.39
CA GLY A 68 -16.85 -1.70 1.20
C GLY A 68 -16.53 -3.20 1.22
N MET A 69 -15.40 -3.53 1.84
CA MET A 69 -14.84 -4.87 1.95
C MET A 69 -15.11 -5.43 3.34
N LEU A 70 -15.48 -6.70 3.41
CA LEU A 70 -15.61 -7.41 4.66
C LEU A 70 -14.31 -8.16 4.96
N ALA A 71 -13.70 -7.84 6.10
CA ALA A 71 -12.50 -8.51 6.56
C ALA A 71 -12.83 -9.83 7.28
N PRO A 72 -11.87 -10.76 7.41
CA PRO A 72 -12.06 -12.04 8.10
C PRO A 72 -12.51 -11.95 9.56
N ASP A 73 -12.26 -10.82 10.23
CA ASP A 73 -12.69 -10.55 11.61
C ASP A 73 -14.12 -9.96 11.70
N GLY A 74 -14.81 -9.82 10.56
CA GLY A 74 -16.14 -9.25 10.46
C GLY A 74 -16.18 -7.72 10.38
N SER A 75 -15.04 -7.04 10.43
CA SER A 75 -14.98 -5.58 10.26
C SER A 75 -15.14 -5.17 8.79
N SER A 76 -15.67 -3.97 8.55
CA SER A 76 -15.86 -3.41 7.21
C SER A 76 -14.85 -2.30 6.91
N HIS A 77 -14.26 -2.32 5.72
CA HIS A 77 -13.22 -1.40 5.28
C HIS A 77 -13.52 -0.82 3.90
N ARG A 78 -13.25 0.47 3.67
CA ARG A 78 -13.33 1.07 2.33
C ARG A 78 -12.09 0.68 1.51
N GLY A 79 -12.28 0.30 0.24
CA GLY A 79 -11.18 -0.09 -0.64
C GLY A 79 -10.11 1.00 -0.76
N GLU A 80 -10.54 2.25 -0.97
CA GLU A 80 -9.66 3.41 -1.04
C GLU A 80 -8.89 3.69 0.25
N ALA A 81 -9.45 3.40 1.42
CA ALA A 81 -8.78 3.59 2.70
C ALA A 81 -7.66 2.56 2.88
N VAL A 82 -7.96 1.30 2.58
CA VAL A 82 -6.96 0.20 2.64
C VAL A 82 -5.85 0.42 1.63
N LEU A 83 -6.17 0.90 0.43
CA LEU A 83 -5.18 1.28 -0.57
C LEU A 83 -4.30 2.44 -0.06
N ALA A 84 -4.88 3.47 0.53
CA ALA A 84 -4.12 4.59 1.08
C ALA A 84 -3.13 4.12 2.16
N ASP A 85 -3.56 3.22 3.05
CA ASP A 85 -2.68 2.62 4.06
C ASP A 85 -1.57 1.77 3.46
N ALA A 86 -1.87 1.01 2.39
CA ALA A 86 -0.88 0.24 1.65
C ALA A 86 0.18 1.13 0.99
N LEU A 87 -0.25 2.23 0.36
CA LEU A 87 0.67 3.22 -0.24
C LEU A 87 1.50 3.93 0.82
N ALA A 88 0.91 4.26 1.97
CA ALA A 88 1.64 4.85 3.10
C ALA A 88 2.70 3.88 3.65
N ALA A 89 2.37 2.60 3.78
CA ALA A 89 3.33 1.56 4.18
C ALA A 89 4.47 1.42 3.17
N LEU A 90 4.14 1.38 1.87
CA LEU A 90 5.12 1.29 0.78
C LEU A 90 6.06 2.50 0.76
N LEU A 91 5.51 3.69 0.95
CA LEU A 91 6.27 4.93 1.03
C LEU A 91 7.21 4.94 2.24
N ARG A 92 6.74 4.50 3.43
CA ARG A 92 7.60 4.36 4.61
C ARG A 92 8.77 3.41 4.33
N THR A 93 8.55 2.30 3.62
CA THR A 93 9.62 1.40 3.21
C THR A 93 10.62 2.11 2.27
N LEU A 94 10.13 2.80 1.25
CA LEU A 94 10.96 3.50 0.28
C LEU A 94 11.81 4.61 0.92
N THR A 95 11.26 5.37 1.87
CA THR A 95 11.95 6.49 2.51
C THR A 95 12.83 6.06 3.69
N GLY A 96 12.66 4.83 4.18
CA GLY A 96 13.28 4.36 5.43
C GLY A 96 12.66 5.04 6.65
N GLY A 97 11.34 5.25 6.64
CA GLY A 97 10.56 5.86 7.73
C GLY A 97 10.63 7.39 7.80
N ARG A 98 11.39 8.04 6.92
CA ARG A 98 11.47 9.52 6.88
C ARG A 98 10.24 10.09 6.16
N PRO A 99 9.68 11.23 6.61
CA PRO A 99 8.63 11.91 5.87
C PRO A 99 9.09 12.23 4.43
N PRO A 100 8.24 12.06 3.42
CA PRO A 100 8.55 12.48 2.06
C PRO A 100 8.73 14.00 2.04
N ALA A 101 9.88 14.47 1.55
CA ALA A 101 10.16 15.89 1.33
C ALA A 101 9.82 16.33 -0.11
N ASP A 102 9.73 15.36 -1.02
CA ASP A 102 9.50 15.57 -2.44
C ASP A 102 8.02 15.40 -2.82
N PRO A 103 7.56 16.04 -3.92
CA PRO A 103 6.23 15.82 -4.46
C PRO A 103 5.97 14.35 -4.77
N ILE A 104 4.75 13.88 -4.49
CA ILE A 104 4.33 12.51 -4.76
C ILE A 104 3.37 12.51 -5.94
N ALA A 105 3.65 11.70 -6.95
CA ALA A 105 2.74 11.38 -8.04
C ALA A 105 2.25 9.94 -7.89
N VAL A 106 0.95 9.71 -8.04
CA VAL A 106 0.33 8.39 -7.93
C VAL A 106 -0.38 8.05 -9.24
N THR A 107 -0.05 6.93 -9.86
CA THR A 107 -0.80 6.41 -11.02
C THR A 107 -1.94 5.53 -10.53
N HIS A 108 -3.04 5.49 -11.29
CA HIS A 108 -4.19 4.67 -10.97
C HIS A 108 -4.69 3.89 -12.20
N PRO A 109 -5.39 2.76 -12.01
CA PRO A 109 -6.07 2.05 -13.09
C PRO A 109 -7.03 2.97 -13.85
N ALA A 110 -6.96 2.93 -15.19
CA ALA A 110 -7.76 3.80 -16.05
C ALA A 110 -9.27 3.51 -16.02
N HIS A 111 -9.67 2.34 -15.52
CA HIS A 111 -11.08 1.94 -15.44
C HIS A 111 -11.76 2.41 -14.15
N TRP A 112 -11.02 2.94 -13.17
CA TRP A 112 -11.60 3.61 -12.01
C TRP A 112 -12.40 4.83 -12.47
N ARG A 113 -13.52 5.10 -11.79
CA ARG A 113 -14.47 6.16 -12.14
C ARG A 113 -14.73 7.07 -10.96
#